data_AF-W0IUV6-F1
#
_entry.id   AF-W0IUV6-F1
#
_cell.length_a   1.000
_cell.length_b   1.000
_cell.length_c   1.000
_cell.angle_alpha   90.00
_cell.angle_beta   90.00
_cell.angle_gamma   90.00
#
_symmetry.space_group_name_H-M   'P 1'
#
loop_
_entity.id
_entity.type
_entity.pdbx_description
1 polymer ?
#
loop_
_entity_poly.entity_id
_entity_poly.type
_entity_poly.pdbx_seq_one_letter_code
_entity_poly.pdbx_strand_id
1 'polypeptide(L)'
;MIVFFREVGSLLETEASRPSSRRPFKIERCQKQHAALQKAVRDLGHEVELIPPAPESPTGVFVSDEALLLSEVAVVPRSEQPRADLDSISRVLAQHRPVQRISEGETFSGSDVLPIGHTLYATLSPRTNAEGIAILREITRPFGYDVKTVEVRGEVSLREACSFIPPRFLLINAEWIDPDAFEDLSVIHVAPDEPAGAPTLTLADTTLVSASFPETEKRLRAAGIATRKVDISELEKAGGHLARLALVKEPRTVRPAPVEHGSALKVVETPQVPSSGKAAHAIIHGGLAYVSAQLPFDPNAPDVPKLSPEEQTERVLRNVAAVLHAAGSSLSDVLHATVHLADPKHLERIEATYERVFAGHRPTRSVISNRALPAGVLVEIEVVAAVTKRTSI
;
A
#
# COMPACT_ATOMS: atom_id res chain seq x y z
N MET A 1 -11.70 -5.99 -8.62
CA MET A 1 -12.28 -5.56 -7.33
C MET A 1 -13.79 -5.71 -7.42
N ILE A 2 -14.49 -5.76 -6.30
CA ILE A 2 -15.97 -5.65 -6.27
C ILE A 2 -16.31 -4.27 -5.74
N VAL A 3 -17.14 -3.52 -6.47
CA VAL A 3 -17.60 -2.19 -6.07
C VAL A 3 -19.09 -2.26 -5.81
N PHE A 4 -19.48 -1.86 -4.60
CA PHE A 4 -20.87 -1.88 -4.16
C PHE A 4 -21.48 -0.50 -4.35
N PHE A 5 -22.64 -0.47 -4.99
CA PHE A 5 -23.47 0.72 -5.15
C PHE A 5 -24.88 0.43 -4.64
N ARG A 6 -25.62 1.46 -4.19
CA ARG A 6 -27.07 1.37 -4.01
C ARG A 6 -27.76 2.17 -5.11
N GLU A 7 -28.89 1.67 -5.59
CA GLU A 7 -29.72 2.41 -6.56
C GLU A 7 -30.17 3.78 -6.02
N VAL A 8 -30.34 4.74 -6.92
CA VAL A 8 -30.82 6.08 -6.58
C VAL A 8 -32.31 6.01 -6.24
N GLY A 9 -32.65 6.22 -4.96
CA GLY A 9 -34.03 6.31 -4.49
C GLY A 9 -34.72 7.61 -4.89
N SER A 10 -36.05 7.58 -5.02
CA SER A 10 -36.87 8.75 -5.39
C SER A 10 -36.83 9.87 -4.35
N LEU A 11 -36.57 9.54 -3.07
CA LEU A 11 -36.48 10.54 -2.00
C LEU A 11 -35.21 11.40 -2.06
N LEU A 12 -34.22 11.10 -2.91
CA LEU A 12 -33.00 11.90 -3.00
C LEU A 12 -33.27 13.37 -3.38
N GLU A 13 -34.37 13.63 -4.09
CA GLU A 13 -34.79 14.99 -4.47
C GLU A 13 -35.09 15.89 -3.27
N THR A 14 -35.48 15.31 -2.12
CA THR A 14 -35.73 16.09 -0.89
C THR A 14 -34.42 16.65 -0.31
N GLU A 15 -33.30 15.95 -0.49
CA GLU A 15 -31.98 16.41 -0.06
C GLU A 15 -31.39 17.46 -1.01
N ALA A 16 -31.60 17.29 -2.32
CA ALA A 16 -31.13 18.22 -3.33
C ALA A 16 -31.86 19.58 -3.34
N SER A 17 -33.00 19.68 -2.65
CA SER A 17 -33.81 20.90 -2.55
C SER A 17 -33.29 21.90 -1.50
N ARG A 18 -32.16 21.60 -0.82
CA ARG A 18 -31.47 22.55 0.06
C ARG A 18 -30.77 23.65 -0.79
N PRO A 19 -30.61 24.90 -0.31
CA PRO A 19 -30.42 26.09 -1.16
C PRO A 19 -29.08 26.23 -1.93
N SER A 20 -28.26 25.19 -2.03
CA SER A 20 -26.89 25.26 -2.55
C SER A 20 -26.78 25.24 -4.08
N SER A 21 -27.82 24.83 -4.82
CA SER A 21 -27.79 24.66 -6.28
C SER A 21 -28.60 25.72 -7.03
N ARG A 22 -27.95 26.48 -7.93
CA ARG A 22 -28.61 27.45 -8.85
C ARG A 22 -29.49 26.79 -9.93
N ARG A 23 -29.47 25.46 -10.08
CA ARG A 23 -30.22 24.72 -11.12
C ARG A 23 -31.11 23.64 -10.49
N PRO A 24 -32.32 23.38 -11.04
CA PRO A 24 -33.19 22.35 -10.51
C PRO A 24 -32.52 20.97 -10.58
N PHE A 25 -32.74 20.17 -9.55
CA PHE A 25 -32.35 18.76 -9.49
C PHE A 25 -33.20 17.95 -10.47
N LYS A 26 -32.61 16.92 -11.09
CA LYS A 26 -33.32 16.05 -12.04
C LYS A 26 -33.05 14.58 -11.72
N ILE A 27 -34.02 13.91 -11.09
CA ILE A 27 -33.89 12.52 -10.66
C ILE A 27 -33.53 11.56 -11.80
N GLU A 28 -34.14 11.70 -12.99
CA GLU A 28 -33.84 10.86 -14.15
C GLU A 28 -32.39 11.02 -14.63
N ARG A 29 -31.86 12.25 -14.58
CA ARG A 29 -30.47 12.50 -14.97
C ARG A 29 -29.51 11.97 -13.90
N CYS A 30 -29.86 12.11 -12.63
CA CYS A 30 -29.14 11.49 -11.50
C CYS A 30 -29.03 9.96 -11.67
N GLN A 31 -30.15 9.28 -11.96
CA GLN A 31 -30.16 7.85 -12.23
C GLN A 31 -29.29 7.45 -13.43
N LYS A 32 -29.35 8.22 -14.53
CA LYS A 32 -28.49 7.99 -15.71
C LYS A 32 -27.00 8.17 -15.39
N GLN A 33 -26.64 9.20 -14.63
CA GLN A 33 -25.26 9.44 -14.19
C GLN A 33 -24.76 8.34 -13.25
N HIS A 34 -25.59 7.90 -12.32
CA HIS A 34 -25.27 6.77 -11.45
C HIS A 34 -25.06 5.46 -12.24
N ALA A 35 -25.92 5.18 -13.22
CA ALA A 35 -25.74 4.04 -14.12
C ALA A 35 -24.46 4.16 -14.97
N ALA A 36 -24.13 5.37 -15.42
CA ALA A 36 -22.89 5.63 -16.16
C ALA A 36 -21.64 5.42 -15.28
N LEU A 37 -21.69 5.79 -14.00
CA LEU A 37 -20.62 5.48 -13.03
C LEU A 37 -20.44 3.97 -12.87
N GLN A 38 -21.52 3.22 -12.67
CA GLN A 38 -21.43 1.75 -12.61
C GLN A 38 -20.87 1.15 -13.90
N LYS A 39 -21.27 1.68 -15.06
CA LYS A 39 -20.71 1.25 -16.34
C LYS A 39 -19.22 1.56 -16.42
N ALA A 40 -18.77 2.73 -15.97
CA ALA A 40 -17.36 3.09 -15.95
C ALA A 40 -16.54 2.12 -15.09
N VAL A 41 -17.07 1.67 -13.95
CA VAL A 41 -16.46 0.63 -13.12
C VAL A 41 -16.35 -0.71 -13.86
N ARG A 42 -17.42 -1.17 -14.51
CA ARG A 42 -17.42 -2.42 -15.30
C ARG A 42 -16.45 -2.35 -16.49
N ASP A 43 -16.40 -1.21 -17.19
CA ASP A 43 -15.49 -0.97 -18.30
C ASP A 43 -14.02 -1.01 -17.87
N LEU A 44 -13.70 -0.78 -16.59
CA LEU A 44 -12.36 -0.95 -16.00
C LEU A 44 -12.07 -2.40 -15.58
N GLY A 45 -12.98 -3.35 -15.88
CA GLY A 45 -12.81 -4.76 -15.55
C GLY A 45 -13.08 -5.09 -14.08
N HIS A 46 -13.89 -4.27 -13.39
CA HIS A 46 -14.29 -4.52 -12.01
C HIS A 46 -15.75 -4.96 -11.92
N GLU A 47 -16.03 -5.79 -10.92
CA GLU A 47 -17.38 -6.28 -10.65
C GLU A 47 -18.18 -5.18 -9.94
N VAL A 48 -19.46 -5.08 -10.30
CA VAL A 48 -20.41 -4.18 -9.64
C VAL A 48 -21.50 -5.02 -9.02
N GLU A 49 -21.67 -4.87 -7.71
CA GLU A 49 -22.73 -5.50 -6.95
C GLU A 49 -23.68 -4.44 -6.40
N LEU A 50 -24.99 -4.68 -6.52
CA LEU A 50 -26.00 -3.71 -6.11
C LEU A 50 -26.54 -4.07 -4.73
N ILE A 51 -26.47 -3.11 -3.82
CA ILE A 51 -27.17 -3.14 -2.56
C ILE A 51 -28.65 -2.84 -2.85
N PRO A 52 -29.60 -3.61 -2.27
CA PRO A 52 -31.02 -3.36 -2.45
C PRO A 52 -31.40 -1.89 -2.16
N PRO A 53 -32.36 -1.33 -2.91
CA PRO A 53 -32.79 0.05 -2.68
C PRO A 53 -33.35 0.22 -1.27
N ALA A 54 -33.13 1.40 -0.71
CA ALA A 54 -33.66 1.83 0.57
C ALA A 54 -34.63 3.01 0.32
N PRO A 55 -35.85 2.74 -0.15
CA PRO A 55 -36.76 3.78 -0.64
C PRO A 55 -37.15 4.80 0.44
N GLU A 56 -37.11 4.39 1.72
CA GLU A 56 -37.39 5.24 2.89
C GLU A 56 -36.19 6.12 3.31
N SER A 57 -35.01 5.94 2.70
CA SER A 57 -33.78 6.66 3.05
C SER A 57 -33.45 7.68 1.95
N PRO A 58 -33.64 9.00 2.18
CA PRO A 58 -33.31 10.04 1.21
C PRO A 58 -31.84 10.01 0.78
N THR A 59 -30.95 9.63 1.69
CA THR A 59 -29.50 9.54 1.48
C THR A 59 -29.02 8.12 1.21
N GLY A 60 -29.91 7.15 1.01
CA GLY A 60 -29.54 5.74 0.92
C GLY A 60 -28.57 5.41 -0.23
N VAL A 61 -28.49 6.24 -1.27
CA VAL A 61 -27.49 6.07 -2.35
C VAL A 61 -26.04 6.25 -1.84
N PHE A 62 -25.83 6.93 -0.71
CA PHE A 62 -24.52 7.25 -0.13
C PHE A 62 -24.01 6.12 0.77
N VAL A 63 -23.72 4.98 0.17
CA VAL A 63 -23.36 3.73 0.89
C VAL A 63 -22.12 3.85 1.79
N SER A 64 -21.20 4.77 1.51
CA SER A 64 -20.02 4.99 2.37
C SER A 64 -20.38 5.67 3.70
N ASP A 65 -21.52 6.35 3.78
CA ASP A 65 -21.98 6.90 5.05
C ASP A 65 -22.41 5.78 6.01
N GLU A 66 -22.89 4.67 5.46
CA GLU A 66 -23.53 3.57 6.17
C GLU A 66 -22.58 2.43 6.54
N ALA A 67 -21.39 2.37 5.96
CA ALA A 67 -20.42 1.34 6.30
C ALA A 67 -18.99 1.74 5.98
N LEU A 68 -18.05 1.14 6.71
CA LEU A 68 -16.64 1.08 6.35
C LEU A 68 -16.31 -0.36 5.95
N LEU A 69 -15.80 -0.54 4.73
CA LEU A 69 -15.39 -1.85 4.23
C LEU A 69 -13.86 -1.95 4.22
N LEU A 70 -13.31 -2.85 5.03
CA LEU A 70 -11.88 -3.16 5.10
C LEU A 70 -11.59 -4.54 4.49
N SER A 71 -10.30 -4.87 4.38
CA SER A 71 -9.84 -6.15 3.83
C SER A 71 -10.34 -7.36 4.62
N GLU A 72 -10.56 -7.20 5.93
CA GLU A 72 -10.92 -8.28 6.86
C GLU A 72 -12.37 -8.20 7.34
N VAL A 73 -12.91 -6.99 7.50
CA VAL A 73 -14.16 -6.73 8.22
C VAL A 73 -14.97 -5.61 7.55
N ALA A 74 -16.29 -5.68 7.66
CA ALA A 74 -17.18 -4.56 7.39
C ALA A 74 -17.68 -3.99 8.72
N VAL A 75 -17.55 -2.68 8.92
CA VAL A 75 -18.03 -1.99 10.12
C VAL A 75 -19.26 -1.16 9.76
N VAL A 76 -20.37 -1.38 10.44
CA VAL A 76 -21.67 -0.75 10.16
C VAL A 76 -22.18 -0.08 11.44
N PRO A 77 -22.80 1.12 11.40
CA PRO A 77 -23.48 1.69 12.54
C PRO A 77 -24.62 0.78 13.04
N ARG A 78 -24.93 0.84 14.34
CA ARG A 78 -26.19 0.33 14.87
C ARG A 78 -27.23 1.45 14.89
N SER A 79 -28.50 1.06 14.86
CA SER A 79 -29.63 1.96 15.06
C SER A 79 -30.64 1.27 15.97
N GLU A 80 -31.16 2.01 16.95
CA GLU A 80 -32.27 1.58 17.83
C GLU A 80 -33.56 1.39 17.04
N GLN A 81 -33.79 2.29 16.08
CA GLN A 81 -34.92 2.22 15.18
C GLN A 81 -34.57 1.32 13.99
N PRO A 82 -35.54 0.54 13.47
CA PRO A 82 -35.35 -0.24 12.24
C PRO A 82 -34.87 0.65 11.10
N ARG A 83 -33.69 0.34 10.56
CA ARG A 83 -33.05 1.07 9.47
C ARG A 83 -32.83 0.12 8.31
N ALA A 84 -33.79 0.09 7.39
CA ALA A 84 -33.81 -0.82 6.25
C ALA A 84 -32.58 -0.66 5.34
N ASP A 85 -32.02 0.55 5.25
CA ASP A 85 -30.75 0.82 4.61
C ASP A 85 -29.60 0.07 5.29
N LEU A 86 -29.41 0.23 6.60
CA LEU A 86 -28.34 -0.46 7.36
C LEU A 86 -28.47 -1.99 7.30
N ASP A 87 -29.69 -2.52 7.33
CA ASP A 87 -29.93 -3.96 7.23
C ASP A 87 -29.69 -4.50 5.81
N SER A 88 -30.06 -3.74 4.78
CA SER A 88 -29.81 -4.12 3.39
C SER A 88 -28.31 -4.20 3.08
N ILE A 89 -27.53 -3.19 3.51
CA ILE A 89 -26.09 -3.16 3.28
C ILE A 89 -25.38 -4.23 4.13
N SER A 90 -25.80 -4.43 5.38
CA SER A 90 -25.26 -5.50 6.24
C SER A 90 -25.43 -6.87 5.57
N ARG A 91 -26.61 -7.18 5.01
CA ARG A 91 -26.89 -8.47 4.37
C ARG A 91 -26.00 -8.73 3.16
N VAL A 92 -25.73 -7.70 2.37
CA VAL A 92 -24.86 -7.79 1.20
C VAL A 92 -23.42 -7.96 1.64
N LEU A 93 -22.92 -7.07 2.51
CA LEU A 93 -21.53 -7.12 2.97
C LEU A 93 -21.19 -8.40 3.74
N ALA A 94 -22.15 -8.99 4.48
CA ALA A 94 -21.98 -10.25 5.20
C ALA A 94 -21.62 -11.44 4.30
N GLN A 95 -21.95 -11.38 3.01
CA GLN A 95 -21.56 -12.40 2.02
C GLN A 95 -20.07 -12.32 1.68
N HIS A 96 -19.43 -11.19 1.96
CA HIS A 96 -18.06 -10.88 1.57
C HIS A 96 -17.10 -10.78 2.76
N ARG A 97 -17.57 -10.25 3.89
CA ARG A 97 -16.80 -9.99 5.11
C ARG A 97 -17.68 -10.19 6.35
N PRO A 98 -17.11 -10.62 7.48
CA PRO A 98 -17.78 -10.49 8.77
C PRO A 98 -18.22 -9.04 8.99
N VAL A 99 -19.47 -8.87 9.39
CA VAL A 99 -20.05 -7.55 9.72
C VAL A 99 -19.96 -7.36 11.23
N GLN A 100 -19.26 -6.32 11.65
CA GLN A 100 -19.23 -5.84 13.03
C GLN A 100 -20.05 -4.56 13.12
N ARG A 101 -20.78 -4.39 14.22
CA ARG A 101 -21.60 -3.20 14.45
C ARG A 101 -21.01 -2.34 15.56
N ILE A 102 -21.04 -1.03 15.36
CA ILE A 102 -20.78 -0.06 16.43
C ILE A 102 -22.00 -0.02 17.37
N SER A 103 -21.78 0.12 18.67
CA SER A 103 -22.79 -0.03 19.73
C SER A 103 -23.87 1.08 19.70
N GLU A 104 -24.76 1.07 20.70
CA GLU A 104 -25.87 2.01 20.88
C GLU A 104 -25.46 3.26 21.67
N GLY A 105 -25.81 4.46 21.15
CA GLY A 105 -25.40 5.75 21.71
C GLY A 105 -24.12 6.32 21.08
N GLU A 106 -23.36 5.48 20.40
CA GLU A 106 -22.24 5.86 19.56
C GLU A 106 -22.70 6.22 18.14
N THR A 107 -22.08 7.25 17.55
CA THR A 107 -22.34 7.64 16.16
C THR A 107 -21.12 7.31 15.32
N PHE A 108 -21.34 6.83 14.11
CA PHE A 108 -20.28 6.49 13.17
C PHE A 108 -20.74 6.68 11.72
N SER A 109 -19.85 7.22 10.90
CA SER A 109 -20.00 7.23 9.45
C SER A 109 -18.71 6.78 8.77
N GLY A 110 -18.81 5.86 7.79
CA GLY A 110 -17.64 5.41 7.03
C GLY A 110 -16.99 6.52 6.20
N SER A 111 -17.74 7.58 5.86
CA SER A 111 -17.25 8.79 5.19
C SER A 111 -16.29 9.62 6.05
N ASP A 112 -16.32 9.43 7.37
CA ASP A 112 -15.41 10.11 8.31
C ASP A 112 -14.13 9.31 8.57
N VAL A 113 -13.93 8.18 7.87
CA VAL A 113 -12.75 7.33 8.01
C VAL A 113 -12.04 7.11 6.67
N LEU A 114 -10.76 7.48 6.58
CA LEU A 114 -9.89 7.22 5.44
C LEU A 114 -8.84 6.13 5.78
N PRO A 115 -8.97 4.92 5.20
CA PRO A 115 -7.96 3.88 5.31
C PRO A 115 -6.75 4.18 4.42
N ILE A 116 -5.55 4.11 5.01
CA ILE A 116 -4.26 4.18 4.30
C ILE A 116 -3.37 3.08 4.88
N GLY A 117 -3.22 1.99 4.15
CA GLY A 117 -2.54 0.79 4.67
C GLY A 117 -3.22 0.28 5.94
N HIS A 118 -2.46 0.11 7.03
CA HIS A 118 -2.99 -0.29 8.35
C HIS A 118 -3.29 0.91 9.26
N THR A 119 -3.31 2.14 8.74
CA THR A 119 -3.74 3.32 9.50
C THR A 119 -5.11 3.75 9.03
N LEU A 120 -6.05 3.85 9.96
CA LEU A 120 -7.37 4.42 9.76
C LEU A 120 -7.36 5.83 10.31
N TYR A 121 -7.35 6.82 9.43
CA TYR A 121 -7.54 8.21 9.83
C TYR A 121 -9.04 8.44 10.02
N ALA A 122 -9.45 8.93 11.18
CA ALA A 122 -10.85 9.18 11.53
C ALA A 122 -11.03 10.62 12.00
N THR A 123 -12.16 11.24 11.71
CA THR A 123 -12.47 12.59 12.20
C THR A 123 -13.71 12.58 13.09
N LEU A 124 -13.76 13.52 14.04
CA LEU A 124 -14.97 13.77 14.84
C LEU A 124 -15.93 14.62 14.01
N SER A 125 -17.20 14.24 14.00
CA SER A 125 -18.25 14.94 13.26
C SER A 125 -19.60 14.77 13.98
N PRO A 126 -20.66 15.48 13.58
CA PRO A 126 -22.01 15.21 14.06
C PRO A 126 -22.49 13.77 13.81
N ARG A 127 -21.83 13.04 12.89
CA ARG A 127 -22.13 11.65 12.53
C ARG A 127 -21.13 10.65 13.11
N THR A 128 -20.03 11.10 13.70
CA THR A 128 -18.98 10.26 14.27
C THR A 128 -18.45 10.85 15.57
N ASN A 129 -18.78 10.24 16.71
CA ASN A 129 -18.32 10.67 18.04
C ASN A 129 -17.08 9.91 18.54
N ALA A 130 -16.53 10.34 19.67
CA ALA A 130 -15.29 9.79 20.23
C ALA A 130 -15.45 8.31 20.62
N GLU A 131 -16.62 7.94 21.15
CA GLU A 131 -16.97 6.57 21.50
C GLU A 131 -17.06 5.69 20.25
N GLY A 132 -17.65 6.18 19.16
CA GLY A 132 -17.67 5.49 17.86
C GLY A 132 -16.26 5.21 17.33
N ILE A 133 -15.33 6.17 17.45
CA ILE A 133 -13.92 5.97 17.08
C ILE A 133 -13.24 4.96 18.01
N ALA A 134 -13.56 4.96 19.31
CA ALA A 134 -13.01 3.99 20.25
C ALA A 134 -13.45 2.55 19.91
N ILE A 135 -14.73 2.35 19.61
CA ILE A 135 -15.26 1.04 19.18
C ILE A 135 -14.68 0.62 17.83
N LEU A 136 -14.53 1.55 16.87
CA LEU A 136 -13.82 1.27 15.62
C LEU A 136 -12.42 0.70 15.92
N ARG A 137 -11.66 1.35 16.80
CA ARG A 137 -10.32 0.89 17.21
C ARG A 137 -10.36 -0.51 17.81
N GLU A 138 -11.33 -0.82 18.66
CA GLU A 138 -11.49 -2.16 19.23
C GLU A 138 -11.81 -3.22 18.17
N ILE A 139 -12.73 -2.92 17.24
CA ILE A 139 -13.12 -3.81 16.14
C ILE A 139 -11.94 -4.10 15.22
N THR A 140 -11.11 -3.09 14.93
CA THR A 140 -10.05 -3.20 13.91
C THR A 140 -8.69 -3.62 14.47
N ARG A 141 -8.48 -3.51 15.79
CA ARG A 141 -7.24 -3.91 16.47
C ARG A 141 -6.78 -5.34 16.18
N PRO A 142 -7.66 -6.38 16.18
CA PRO A 142 -7.25 -7.75 15.86
C PRO A 142 -6.69 -7.92 14.43
N PHE A 143 -6.98 -6.98 13.53
CA PHE A 143 -6.49 -6.98 12.15
C PHE A 143 -5.26 -6.08 11.96
N GLY A 144 -4.69 -5.56 13.05
CA GLY A 144 -3.47 -4.77 13.03
C GLY A 144 -3.64 -3.32 12.59
N TYR A 145 -4.88 -2.80 12.56
CA TYR A 145 -5.08 -1.38 12.26
C TYR A 145 -4.80 -0.50 13.47
N ASP A 146 -4.13 0.62 13.24
CA ASP A 146 -4.09 1.76 14.13
C ASP A 146 -5.14 2.80 13.72
N VAL A 147 -5.74 3.48 14.69
CA VAL A 147 -6.78 4.49 14.45
C VAL A 147 -6.31 5.84 14.96
N LYS A 148 -6.02 6.75 14.03
CA LYS A 148 -5.53 8.11 14.30
C LYS A 148 -6.64 9.12 14.06
N THR A 149 -6.81 10.04 14.99
CA THR A 149 -7.79 11.12 14.87
C THR A 149 -7.20 12.32 14.14
N VAL A 150 -7.91 12.87 13.16
CA VAL A 150 -7.54 14.07 12.41
C VAL A 150 -8.63 15.13 12.48
N GLU A 151 -8.23 16.39 12.47
CA GLU A 151 -9.14 17.53 12.47
C GLU A 151 -9.54 17.90 11.04
N VAL A 152 -10.84 17.98 10.80
CA VAL A 152 -11.43 18.48 9.54
C VAL A 152 -12.18 19.77 9.87
N ARG A 153 -11.89 20.82 9.10
CA ARG A 153 -12.45 22.16 9.23
C ARG A 153 -13.70 22.29 8.36
N GLY A 154 -14.74 22.91 8.92
CA GLY A 154 -16.03 23.09 8.24
C GLY A 154 -16.95 21.87 8.36
N GLU A 155 -18.09 21.94 7.69
CA GLU A 155 -19.12 20.88 7.70
C GLU A 155 -18.93 19.88 6.56
N VAL A 156 -17.71 19.33 6.41
CA VAL A 156 -17.37 18.33 5.38
C VAL A 156 -16.86 17.04 6.02
N SER A 157 -17.06 15.91 5.34
CA SER A 157 -16.53 14.62 5.82
C SER A 157 -15.05 14.44 5.47
N LEU A 158 -14.36 13.53 6.15
CA LEU A 158 -12.94 13.26 5.86
C LEU A 158 -12.71 12.83 4.40
N ARG A 159 -13.57 11.94 3.87
CA ARG A 159 -13.52 11.50 2.47
C ARG A 159 -14.04 12.52 1.46
N GLU A 160 -14.62 13.60 1.94
CA GLU A 160 -14.94 14.78 1.13
C GLU A 160 -13.72 15.70 1.01
N ALA A 161 -12.92 15.80 2.08
CA ALA A 161 -11.75 16.66 2.12
C ALA A 161 -10.49 16.05 1.48
N CYS A 162 -10.40 14.72 1.43
CA CYS A 162 -9.23 14.05 0.85
C CYS A 162 -9.54 12.67 0.28
N SER A 163 -8.62 12.14 -0.53
CA SER A 163 -8.65 10.79 -1.05
C SER A 163 -7.24 10.22 -1.17
N PHE A 164 -7.07 8.98 -0.72
CA PHE A 164 -5.84 8.24 -0.94
C PHE A 164 -5.84 7.63 -2.34
N ILE A 165 -4.74 7.85 -3.06
CA ILE A 165 -4.48 7.28 -4.38
C ILE A 165 -3.21 6.42 -4.24
N PRO A 166 -3.37 5.08 -4.17
CA PRO A 166 -2.24 4.18 -4.05
C PRO A 166 -1.17 4.38 -5.14
N PRO A 167 0.11 4.10 -4.83
CA PRO A 167 0.61 3.59 -3.56
C PRO A 167 0.92 4.67 -2.51
N ARG A 168 0.92 5.97 -2.86
CA ARG A 168 1.53 7.00 -2.00
C ARG A 168 0.92 8.40 -2.08
N PHE A 169 -0.05 8.64 -2.95
CA PHE A 169 -0.55 9.99 -3.19
C PHE A 169 -1.74 10.30 -2.29
N LEU A 170 -1.77 11.51 -1.74
CA LEU A 170 -2.92 12.07 -1.05
C LEU A 170 -3.44 13.27 -1.87
N LEU A 171 -4.62 13.12 -2.48
CA LEU A 171 -5.33 14.27 -3.04
C LEU A 171 -6.10 14.96 -1.92
N ILE A 172 -5.86 16.26 -1.71
CA ILE A 172 -6.34 16.96 -0.51
C ILE A 172 -6.81 18.38 -0.82
N ASN A 173 -7.86 18.80 -0.11
CA ASN A 173 -8.16 20.21 0.09
C ASN A 173 -7.51 20.70 1.40
N ALA A 174 -6.41 21.45 1.27
CA ALA A 174 -5.63 21.93 2.41
C ALA A 174 -6.33 23.04 3.24
N GLU A 175 -7.42 23.61 2.73
CA GLU A 175 -8.24 24.53 3.51
C GLU A 175 -9.08 23.78 4.55
N TRP A 176 -9.48 22.54 4.23
CA TRP A 176 -10.35 21.72 5.08
C TRP A 176 -9.60 20.77 5.99
N ILE A 177 -8.40 20.32 5.62
CA ILE A 177 -7.61 19.41 6.47
C ILE A 177 -6.12 19.70 6.30
N ASP A 178 -5.38 19.65 7.41
CA ASP A 178 -3.93 19.86 7.41
C ASP A 178 -3.22 18.67 6.73
N PRO A 179 -2.46 18.90 5.64
CA PRO A 179 -1.69 17.84 5.00
C PRO A 179 -0.68 17.15 5.92
N ASP A 180 -0.16 17.85 6.93
CA ASP A 180 0.83 17.31 7.87
C ASP A 180 0.20 16.30 8.87
N ALA A 181 -1.14 16.16 8.86
CA ALA A 181 -1.84 15.13 9.63
C ALA A 181 -1.61 13.70 9.07
N PHE A 182 -1.02 13.57 7.88
CA PHE A 182 -0.79 12.29 7.21
C PHE A 182 0.71 12.00 7.08
N GLU A 183 1.13 10.81 7.50
CA GLU A 183 2.53 10.40 7.49
C GLU A 183 2.94 9.76 6.14
N ASP A 184 4.13 10.11 5.65
CA ASP A 184 4.81 9.44 4.53
C ASP A 184 4.07 9.45 3.17
N LEU A 185 3.26 10.47 2.89
CA LEU A 185 2.52 10.62 1.62
C LEU A 185 3.02 11.76 0.73
N SER A 186 2.87 11.58 -0.58
CA SER A 186 3.07 12.62 -1.58
C SER A 186 1.76 13.40 -1.77
N VAL A 187 1.75 14.66 -1.35
CA VAL A 187 0.54 15.50 -1.37
C VAL A 187 0.31 16.12 -2.76
N ILE A 188 -0.94 16.04 -3.23
CA ILE A 188 -1.45 16.76 -4.39
C ILE A 188 -2.62 17.62 -3.92
N HIS A 189 -2.52 18.94 -4.08
CA HIS A 189 -3.61 19.84 -3.74
C HIS A 189 -4.62 19.91 -4.87
N VAL A 190 -5.91 19.91 -4.52
CA VAL A 190 -7.00 20.28 -5.45
C VAL A 190 -6.75 21.65 -6.08
N ALA A 191 -7.35 21.90 -7.24
CA ALA A 191 -7.28 23.23 -7.83
C ALA A 191 -8.02 24.25 -6.93
N PRO A 192 -7.49 25.47 -6.74
CA PRO A 192 -8.09 26.47 -5.84
C PRO A 192 -9.56 26.79 -6.16
N ASP A 193 -9.93 26.81 -7.44
CA ASP A 193 -11.29 27.08 -7.89
C ASP A 193 -12.20 25.82 -7.86
N GLU A 194 -11.67 24.67 -7.43
CA GLU A 194 -12.36 23.39 -7.37
C GLU A 194 -12.19 22.72 -5.98
N PRO A 195 -12.61 23.39 -4.88
CA PRO A 195 -12.36 22.91 -3.52
C PRO A 195 -13.01 21.55 -3.22
N ALA A 196 -14.08 21.19 -3.95
CA ALA A 196 -14.76 19.90 -3.86
C ALA A 196 -14.15 18.81 -4.77
N GLY A 197 -12.98 19.04 -5.38
CA GLY A 197 -12.33 18.13 -6.32
C GLY A 197 -11.60 16.94 -5.69
N ALA A 198 -11.45 16.92 -4.37
CA ALA A 198 -10.70 15.90 -3.65
C ALA A 198 -11.32 14.48 -3.69
N PRO A 199 -12.65 14.30 -3.64
CA PRO A 199 -13.24 12.98 -3.52
C PRO A 199 -13.19 12.20 -4.82
N THR A 200 -12.26 11.26 -4.87
CA THR A 200 -12.03 10.40 -6.03
C THR A 200 -12.27 8.94 -5.67
N LEU A 201 -12.39 8.09 -6.70
CA LEU A 201 -12.53 6.64 -6.51
C LEU A 201 -11.44 5.93 -7.30
N THR A 202 -10.40 5.46 -6.60
CA THR A 202 -9.30 4.74 -7.25
C THR A 202 -9.60 3.24 -7.30
N LEU A 203 -9.53 2.68 -8.51
CA LEU A 203 -9.74 1.27 -8.76
C LEU A 203 -8.53 0.74 -9.56
N ALA A 204 -7.76 -0.13 -8.91
CA ALA A 204 -6.49 -0.63 -9.41
C ALA A 204 -5.52 0.49 -9.78
N ASP A 205 -5.27 0.69 -11.07
CA ASP A 205 -4.35 1.67 -11.64
C ASP A 205 -5.06 2.94 -12.14
N THR A 206 -6.38 3.00 -12.05
CA THR A 206 -7.18 4.11 -12.59
C THR A 206 -7.97 4.83 -11.51
N THR A 207 -7.80 6.15 -11.42
CA THR A 207 -8.57 7.03 -10.53
C THR A 207 -9.76 7.64 -11.27
N LEU A 208 -10.97 7.28 -10.85
CA LEU A 208 -12.17 7.97 -11.29
C LEU A 208 -12.24 9.36 -10.65
N VAL A 209 -12.49 10.38 -11.47
CA VAL A 209 -12.60 11.79 -11.05
C VAL A 209 -13.92 12.37 -11.57
N SER A 210 -14.51 13.31 -10.84
CA SER A 210 -15.72 13.99 -11.34
C SER A 210 -15.37 14.87 -12.53
N ALA A 211 -16.21 14.83 -13.57
CA ALA A 211 -16.11 15.70 -14.73
C ALA A 211 -16.32 17.19 -14.37
N SER A 212 -16.85 17.49 -13.18
CA SER A 212 -17.03 18.85 -12.66
C SER A 212 -15.72 19.53 -12.23
N PHE A 213 -14.62 18.79 -12.08
CA PHE A 213 -13.34 19.29 -11.56
C PHE A 213 -12.15 19.04 -12.52
N PRO A 214 -12.17 19.61 -13.74
CA PRO A 214 -11.14 19.39 -14.76
C PRO A 214 -9.74 19.90 -14.38
N GLU A 215 -9.59 20.97 -13.61
CA GLU A 215 -8.27 21.49 -13.24
C GLU A 215 -7.58 20.60 -12.19
N THR A 216 -8.36 20.02 -11.28
CA THR A 216 -7.90 19.00 -10.33
C THR A 216 -7.49 17.72 -11.06
N GLU A 217 -8.24 17.29 -12.09
CA GLU A 217 -7.82 16.18 -12.96
C GLU A 217 -6.45 16.46 -13.61
N LYS A 218 -6.23 17.68 -14.15
CA LYS A 218 -4.95 18.02 -14.79
C LYS A 218 -3.78 17.91 -13.81
N ARG A 219 -3.96 18.28 -12.54
CA ARG A 219 -2.95 18.12 -11.49
C ARG A 219 -2.63 16.66 -11.21
N LEU A 220 -3.64 15.79 -11.14
CA LEU A 220 -3.45 14.35 -11.01
C LEU A 220 -2.68 13.76 -12.21
N ARG A 221 -3.07 14.13 -13.43
CA ARG A 221 -2.39 13.72 -14.66
C ARG A 221 -0.93 14.16 -14.69
N ALA A 222 -0.64 15.41 -14.27
CA ALA A 222 0.72 15.94 -14.18
C ALA A 222 1.58 15.18 -13.16
N ALA A 223 0.97 14.61 -12.12
CA ALA A 223 1.62 13.73 -11.15
C ALA A 223 1.78 12.27 -11.64
N GLY A 224 1.39 11.96 -12.88
CA GLY A 224 1.49 10.62 -13.47
C GLY A 224 0.34 9.68 -13.10
N ILE A 225 -0.74 10.18 -12.51
CA ILE A 225 -1.91 9.38 -12.13
C ILE A 225 -2.81 9.20 -13.35
N ALA A 226 -3.13 7.95 -13.68
CA ALA A 226 -4.10 7.66 -14.73
C ALA A 226 -5.52 7.95 -14.21
N THR A 227 -6.22 8.86 -14.89
CA THR A 227 -7.58 9.24 -14.49
C THR A 227 -8.62 8.87 -15.53
N ARG A 228 -9.88 8.75 -15.11
CA ARG A 228 -11.05 8.67 -15.99
C ARG A 228 -12.17 9.54 -15.42
N LYS A 229 -12.65 10.48 -16.25
CA LYS A 229 -13.76 11.36 -15.88
C LYS A 229 -15.09 10.63 -15.88
N VAL A 230 -15.94 10.95 -14.92
CA VAL A 230 -17.34 10.52 -14.84
C VAL A 230 -18.20 11.73 -14.51
N ASP A 231 -19.28 11.96 -15.26
CA ASP A 231 -20.26 13.01 -14.94
C ASP A 231 -21.20 12.50 -13.83
N ILE A 232 -21.07 13.09 -12.63
CA ILE A 232 -21.96 12.86 -11.48
C ILE A 232 -22.63 14.17 -11.02
N SER A 233 -22.73 15.17 -11.90
CA SER A 233 -23.13 16.53 -11.54
C SER A 233 -24.53 16.68 -10.93
N GLU A 234 -25.46 15.76 -11.17
CA GLU A 234 -26.75 15.77 -10.46
C GLU A 234 -26.65 15.12 -9.08
N LEU A 235 -25.79 14.11 -8.89
CA LEU A 235 -25.52 13.55 -7.56
C LEU A 235 -24.84 14.58 -6.66
N GLU A 236 -23.93 15.40 -7.22
CA GLU A 236 -23.25 16.49 -6.52
C GLU A 236 -24.22 17.53 -5.94
N LYS A 237 -25.32 17.84 -6.64
CA LYS A 237 -26.36 18.73 -6.11
C LYS A 237 -27.04 18.21 -4.85
N ALA A 238 -27.02 16.89 -4.64
CA ALA A 238 -27.57 16.23 -3.46
C ALA A 238 -26.50 15.92 -2.39
N GLY A 239 -25.30 16.51 -2.51
CA GLY A 239 -24.17 16.23 -1.61
C GLY A 239 -23.41 14.94 -1.92
N GLY A 240 -23.65 14.34 -3.10
CA GLY A 240 -22.96 13.13 -3.54
C GLY A 240 -21.58 13.41 -4.13
N HIS A 241 -20.65 12.50 -3.91
CA HIS A 241 -19.33 12.51 -4.54
C HIS A 241 -18.83 11.07 -4.71
N LEU A 242 -17.81 10.85 -5.55
CA LEU A 242 -17.39 9.50 -5.95
C LEU A 242 -17.06 8.58 -4.76
N ALA A 243 -16.31 9.10 -3.77
CA ALA A 243 -15.92 8.35 -2.57
C ALA A 243 -17.10 8.01 -1.63
N ARG A 244 -18.22 8.73 -1.72
CA ARG A 244 -19.42 8.54 -0.89
C ARG A 244 -20.46 7.60 -1.52
N LEU A 245 -20.41 7.45 -2.84
CA LEU A 245 -21.34 6.65 -3.63
C LEU A 245 -20.99 5.15 -3.69
N ALA A 246 -19.78 4.76 -3.27
CA ALA A 246 -19.28 3.42 -3.50
C ALA A 246 -18.47 2.87 -2.33
N LEU A 247 -18.68 1.59 -2.02
CA LEU A 247 -17.75 0.80 -1.22
C LEU A 247 -16.91 -0.08 -2.13
N VAL A 248 -15.60 -0.15 -1.87
CA VAL A 248 -14.68 -0.97 -2.64
C VAL A 248 -14.20 -2.13 -1.80
N LYS A 249 -14.48 -3.34 -2.27
CA LYS A 249 -13.80 -4.55 -1.79
C LYS A 249 -12.61 -4.81 -2.69
N GLU A 250 -11.45 -4.48 -2.16
CA GLU A 250 -10.21 -4.95 -2.72
C GLU A 250 -10.14 -6.48 -2.60
N PRO A 251 -9.52 -7.17 -3.59
CA PRO A 251 -9.19 -8.57 -3.41
C PRO A 251 -8.41 -8.72 -2.12
N ARG A 252 -8.63 -9.81 -1.38
CA ARG A 252 -7.71 -10.17 -0.29
C ARG A 252 -6.37 -10.34 -0.96
N THR A 253 -5.54 -9.32 -0.92
CA THR A 253 -4.14 -9.54 -1.16
C THR A 253 -3.72 -10.43 -0.02
N VAL A 254 -3.38 -11.68 -0.31
CA VAL A 254 -2.25 -12.32 0.38
C VAL A 254 -1.03 -11.50 -0.05
N ARG A 255 -0.98 -10.25 0.38
CA ARG A 255 0.28 -9.56 0.55
C ARG A 255 0.92 -10.32 1.70
N PRO A 256 2.24 -10.58 1.66
CA PRO A 256 2.93 -10.90 2.89
C PRO A 256 2.47 -9.84 3.92
N ALA A 257 2.28 -10.26 5.17
CA ALA A 257 2.02 -9.34 6.28
C ALA A 257 2.81 -8.04 6.06
N PRO A 258 2.26 -6.86 6.42
CA PRO A 258 3.00 -5.60 6.33
C PRO A 258 4.43 -5.92 6.72
N VAL A 259 5.42 -5.67 5.84
CA VAL A 259 6.79 -6.03 6.15
C VAL A 259 7.05 -5.34 7.47
N GLU A 260 7.03 -6.13 8.53
CA GLU A 260 7.26 -5.63 9.86
C GLU A 260 8.62 -4.99 9.70
N HIS A 261 8.69 -3.68 9.86
CA HIS A 261 9.98 -3.02 10.05
C HIS A 261 10.62 -3.47 11.39
N GLY A 262 10.06 -4.49 12.04
CA GLY A 262 10.77 -5.37 12.96
C GLY A 262 11.11 -6.73 12.33
N SER A 263 12.04 -6.82 11.38
CA SER A 263 12.76 -8.09 11.24
C SER A 263 13.81 -8.11 12.36
N ALA A 264 13.53 -8.82 13.45
CA ALA A 264 14.55 -9.14 14.43
C ALA A 264 15.81 -9.61 13.69
N LEU A 265 16.96 -9.07 14.11
CA LEU A 265 18.25 -9.39 13.53
C LEU A 265 18.43 -10.92 13.50
N LYS A 266 18.61 -11.49 12.30
CA LYS A 266 18.82 -12.94 12.14
C LYS A 266 20.28 -13.21 11.80
N VAL A 267 20.94 -13.95 12.66
CA VAL A 267 22.29 -14.48 12.43
C VAL A 267 22.20 -15.69 11.48
N VAL A 268 23.07 -15.73 10.47
CA VAL A 268 23.19 -16.83 9.52
C VAL A 268 24.54 -17.49 9.70
N GLU A 269 24.51 -18.81 9.81
CA GLU A 269 25.68 -19.69 9.88
C GLU A 269 25.50 -20.85 8.89
N THR A 270 26.61 -21.32 8.30
CA THR A 270 26.61 -22.49 7.41
C THR A 270 27.84 -23.36 7.68
N PRO A 271 27.70 -24.69 7.72
CA PRO A 271 28.85 -25.59 7.89
C PRO A 271 29.73 -25.68 6.64
N GLN A 272 29.29 -25.12 5.50
CA GLN A 272 30.03 -25.16 4.23
C GLN A 272 31.20 -24.16 4.20
N VAL A 273 31.19 -23.18 5.10
CA VAL A 273 32.20 -22.14 5.20
C VAL A 273 32.81 -22.17 6.60
N PRO A 274 34.14 -22.03 6.75
CA PRO A 274 34.77 -22.00 8.07
C PRO A 274 34.35 -20.75 8.85
N SER A 275 33.87 -20.95 10.08
CA SER A 275 33.61 -19.82 10.98
C SER A 275 34.92 -19.17 11.42
N SER A 276 34.95 -17.83 11.41
CA SER A 276 36.06 -17.05 11.95
C SER A 276 36.05 -16.98 13.48
N GLY A 277 34.92 -17.30 14.12
CA GLY A 277 34.66 -17.08 15.56
C GLY A 277 34.58 -15.60 15.97
N LYS A 278 34.83 -14.66 15.07
CA LYS A 278 34.85 -13.20 15.33
C LYS A 278 33.66 -12.47 14.72
N ALA A 279 33.08 -13.03 13.67
CA ALA A 279 31.91 -12.52 12.99
C ALA A 279 31.04 -13.69 12.50
N ALA A 280 29.73 -13.45 12.44
CA ALA A 280 28.80 -14.36 11.79
C ALA A 280 29.09 -14.46 10.30
N HIS A 281 28.68 -15.55 9.63
CA HIS A 281 28.79 -15.62 8.18
C HIS A 281 27.94 -14.55 7.48
N ALA A 282 26.71 -14.32 7.96
CA ALA A 282 25.92 -13.16 7.55
C ALA A 282 24.91 -12.72 8.62
N ILE A 283 24.45 -11.48 8.49
CA ILE A 283 23.29 -10.95 9.21
C ILE A 283 22.18 -10.64 8.20
N ILE A 284 20.94 -11.03 8.51
CA ILE A 284 19.76 -10.62 7.76
C ILE A 284 18.99 -9.56 8.56
N HIS A 285 18.71 -8.44 7.91
CA HIS A 285 17.83 -7.40 8.43
C HIS A 285 17.21 -6.59 7.28
N GLY A 286 15.92 -6.28 7.38
CA GLY A 286 15.22 -5.43 6.40
C GLY A 286 15.17 -6.01 4.99
N GLY A 287 15.16 -7.33 4.83
CA GLY A 287 15.19 -8.00 3.53
C GLY A 287 16.56 -8.00 2.84
N LEU A 288 17.61 -7.57 3.52
CA LEU A 288 18.99 -7.60 3.04
C LEU A 288 19.82 -8.62 3.83
N ALA A 289 20.75 -9.27 3.14
CA ALA A 289 21.80 -10.09 3.71
C ALA A 289 23.13 -9.34 3.64
N TYR A 290 23.74 -9.12 4.79
CA TYR A 290 25.08 -8.56 4.95
C TYR A 290 26.05 -9.71 5.17
N VAL A 291 26.81 -10.07 4.13
CA VAL A 291 27.71 -11.23 4.16
C VAL A 291 29.09 -10.76 4.56
N SER A 292 29.64 -11.36 5.62
CA SER A 292 31.01 -11.12 6.05
C SER A 292 31.99 -11.45 4.92
N ALA A 293 33.12 -10.74 4.90
CA ALA A 293 34.18 -10.99 3.94
C ALA A 293 34.59 -12.46 3.88
N GLN A 294 34.58 -13.02 2.68
CA GLN A 294 34.90 -14.41 2.40
C GLN A 294 36.31 -14.54 1.88
N LEU A 295 37.04 -15.50 2.44
CA LEU A 295 38.40 -15.86 2.10
C LEU A 295 38.40 -17.20 1.34
N PRO A 296 39.47 -17.54 0.59
CA PRO A 296 39.53 -18.77 -0.21
C PRO A 296 39.75 -20.05 0.62
N PHE A 297 39.36 -20.05 1.90
CA PHE A 297 39.44 -21.20 2.78
C PHE A 297 38.30 -22.17 2.53
N ASP A 298 38.56 -23.45 2.73
CA ASP A 298 37.58 -24.51 2.59
C ASP A 298 37.84 -25.51 3.72
N PRO A 299 36.80 -25.89 4.46
CA PRO A 299 36.95 -26.80 5.60
C PRO A 299 37.54 -28.16 5.20
N ASN A 300 37.44 -28.55 3.93
CA ASN A 300 37.91 -29.83 3.43
C ASN A 300 39.22 -29.78 2.63
N ALA A 301 39.79 -28.60 2.36
CA ALA A 301 41.07 -28.51 1.64
C ALA A 301 41.89 -27.26 2.05
N PRO A 302 42.86 -27.41 2.97
CA PRO A 302 43.52 -26.32 3.68
C PRO A 302 44.65 -25.60 2.93
N ASP A 303 45.09 -26.09 1.76
CA ASP A 303 46.28 -25.59 1.04
C ASP A 303 46.03 -24.33 0.17
N VAL A 304 45.42 -23.30 0.76
CA VAL A 304 45.13 -22.02 0.08
C VAL A 304 46.36 -21.30 -0.49
N PRO A 305 47.53 -21.25 0.19
CA PRO A 305 48.70 -20.50 -0.30
C PRO A 305 49.29 -20.98 -1.63
N LYS A 306 48.89 -22.16 -2.13
CA LYS A 306 49.38 -22.73 -3.39
C LYS A 306 48.46 -22.44 -4.59
N LEU A 307 47.27 -21.90 -4.35
CA LEU A 307 46.26 -21.66 -5.38
C LEU A 307 46.59 -20.44 -6.22
N SER A 308 46.31 -20.52 -7.51
CA SER A 308 46.32 -19.39 -8.44
C SER A 308 45.27 -18.33 -8.06
N PRO A 309 45.43 -17.07 -8.51
CA PRO A 309 44.42 -16.02 -8.31
C PRO A 309 43.00 -16.43 -8.74
N GLU A 310 42.87 -17.16 -9.84
CA GLU A 310 41.60 -17.67 -10.36
C GLU A 310 40.99 -18.68 -9.41
N GLU A 311 41.77 -19.70 -8.99
CA GLU A 311 41.30 -20.72 -8.05
C GLU A 311 40.89 -20.13 -6.70
N GLN A 312 41.63 -19.13 -6.21
CA GLN A 312 41.24 -18.40 -5.00
C GLN A 312 39.94 -17.63 -5.21
N THR A 313 39.78 -16.94 -6.34
CA THR A 313 38.56 -16.19 -6.65
C THR A 313 37.34 -17.09 -6.76
N GLU A 314 37.46 -18.24 -7.43
CA GLU A 314 36.39 -19.23 -7.52
C GLU A 314 35.97 -19.73 -6.13
N ARG A 315 36.95 -19.96 -5.25
CA ARG A 315 36.70 -20.46 -3.91
C ARG A 315 36.04 -19.42 -3.01
N VAL A 316 36.51 -18.18 -3.07
CA VAL A 316 35.85 -17.04 -2.40
C VAL A 316 34.40 -16.92 -2.85
N LEU A 317 34.13 -16.93 -4.15
CA LEU A 317 32.76 -16.77 -4.66
C LEU A 317 31.88 -17.98 -4.39
N ARG A 318 32.46 -19.19 -4.31
CA ARG A 318 31.75 -20.39 -3.82
C ARG A 318 31.34 -20.23 -2.36
N ASN A 319 32.21 -19.70 -1.52
CA ASN A 319 31.91 -19.42 -0.11
C ASN A 319 30.83 -18.35 0.02
N VAL A 320 30.92 -17.26 -0.75
CA VAL A 320 29.87 -16.24 -0.84
C VAL A 320 28.53 -16.87 -1.22
N ALA A 321 28.51 -17.71 -2.27
CA ALA A 321 27.29 -18.39 -2.71
C ALA A 321 26.70 -19.31 -1.63
N ALA A 322 27.53 -20.04 -0.89
CA ALA A 322 27.10 -20.90 0.21
C ALA A 322 26.46 -20.11 1.37
N VAL A 323 27.05 -18.97 1.74
CA VAL A 323 26.48 -18.09 2.77
C VAL A 323 25.18 -17.45 2.29
N LEU A 324 25.15 -16.94 1.04
CA LEU A 324 23.94 -16.38 0.45
C LEU A 324 22.81 -17.41 0.39
N HIS A 325 23.10 -18.64 0.01
CA HIS A 325 22.12 -19.73 0.00
C HIS A 325 21.54 -19.97 1.40
N ALA A 326 22.38 -20.07 2.43
CA ALA A 326 21.94 -20.19 3.82
C ALA A 326 21.12 -18.96 4.29
N ALA A 327 21.38 -17.80 3.70
CA ALA A 327 20.63 -16.57 3.94
C ALA A 327 19.31 -16.47 3.14
N GLY A 328 18.99 -17.43 2.26
CA GLY A 328 17.82 -17.37 1.38
C GLY A 328 17.97 -16.40 0.21
N SER A 329 19.19 -16.23 -0.28
CA SER A 329 19.63 -15.36 -1.38
C SER A 329 20.50 -16.15 -2.38
N SER A 330 21.04 -15.47 -3.39
CA SER A 330 21.88 -16.05 -4.43
C SER A 330 22.87 -15.03 -5.00
N LEU A 331 23.86 -15.48 -5.79
CA LEU A 331 24.78 -14.56 -6.49
C LEU A 331 24.05 -13.59 -7.42
N SER A 332 22.92 -13.99 -8.02
CA SER A 332 22.09 -13.11 -8.85
C SER A 332 21.32 -12.05 -8.07
N ASP A 333 21.28 -12.15 -6.74
CA ASP A 333 20.60 -11.18 -5.87
C ASP A 333 21.59 -10.22 -5.19
N VAL A 334 22.90 -10.32 -5.51
CA VAL A 334 23.93 -9.43 -4.97
C VAL A 334 23.74 -8.01 -5.49
N LEU A 335 23.71 -7.03 -4.59
CA LEU A 335 23.53 -5.62 -4.91
C LEU A 335 24.87 -4.89 -4.97
N HIS A 336 25.76 -5.22 -4.03
CA HIS A 336 27.09 -4.63 -3.90
C HIS A 336 28.13 -5.70 -3.57
N ALA A 337 29.34 -5.55 -4.13
CA ALA A 337 30.51 -6.34 -3.78
C ALA A 337 31.72 -5.45 -3.52
N THR A 338 32.38 -5.65 -2.38
CA THR A 338 33.70 -5.07 -2.11
C THR A 338 34.74 -6.17 -2.35
N VAL A 339 35.67 -5.92 -3.29
CA VAL A 339 36.75 -6.84 -3.65
C VAL A 339 38.06 -6.30 -3.11
N HIS A 340 38.69 -7.06 -2.21
CA HIS A 340 39.99 -6.72 -1.66
C HIS A 340 41.08 -7.58 -2.28
N LEU A 341 42.18 -6.93 -2.67
CA LEU A 341 43.30 -7.55 -3.37
C LEU A 341 44.59 -7.33 -2.59
N ALA A 342 45.38 -8.40 -2.45
CA ALA A 342 46.70 -8.30 -1.84
C ALA A 342 47.69 -7.51 -2.71
N ASP A 343 47.60 -7.68 -4.04
CA ASP A 343 48.52 -7.06 -5.01
C ASP A 343 47.78 -6.76 -6.33
N PRO A 344 47.85 -5.52 -6.86
CA PRO A 344 47.16 -5.13 -8.09
C PRO A 344 47.59 -5.93 -9.33
N LYS A 345 48.75 -6.60 -9.33
CA LYS A 345 49.19 -7.43 -10.46
C LYS A 345 48.25 -8.62 -10.75
N HIS A 346 47.39 -8.98 -9.80
CA HIS A 346 46.42 -10.06 -9.93
C HIS A 346 45.03 -9.60 -10.39
N LEU A 347 44.80 -8.29 -10.51
CA LEU A 347 43.49 -7.70 -10.77
C LEU A 347 42.81 -8.31 -12.00
N GLU A 348 43.49 -8.31 -13.15
CA GLU A 348 42.91 -8.77 -14.42
C GLU A 348 42.42 -10.24 -14.34
N ARG A 349 43.22 -11.11 -13.71
CA ARG A 349 42.91 -12.54 -13.54
C ARG A 349 41.72 -12.76 -12.60
N ILE A 350 41.64 -11.96 -11.55
CA ILE A 350 40.56 -12.01 -10.56
C ILE A 350 39.26 -11.47 -11.19
N GLU A 351 39.33 -10.37 -11.94
CA GLU A 351 38.19 -9.79 -12.64
C GLU A 351 37.59 -10.74 -13.67
N ALA A 352 38.43 -11.37 -14.49
CA ALA A 352 37.95 -12.34 -15.49
C ALA A 352 37.20 -13.52 -14.83
N THR A 353 37.69 -13.99 -13.69
CA THR A 353 37.04 -15.07 -12.93
C THR A 353 35.74 -14.58 -12.29
N TYR A 354 35.77 -13.40 -11.67
CA TYR A 354 34.61 -12.77 -11.04
C TYR A 354 33.44 -12.61 -12.03
N GLU A 355 33.71 -12.00 -13.20
CA GLU A 355 32.69 -11.76 -14.23
C GLU A 355 32.06 -13.07 -14.73
N ARG A 356 32.89 -14.10 -14.93
CA ARG A 356 32.41 -15.43 -15.34
C ARG A 356 31.48 -16.05 -14.30
N VAL A 357 31.83 -15.98 -13.01
CA VAL A 357 31.04 -16.59 -11.93
C VAL A 357 29.70 -15.87 -11.73
N PHE A 358 29.64 -14.55 -11.89
CA PHE A 358 28.39 -13.80 -11.81
C PHE A 358 27.47 -13.99 -13.03
N ALA A 359 27.93 -14.69 -14.08
CA ALA A 359 27.11 -15.21 -15.18
C ALA A 359 26.15 -14.17 -15.81
N GLY A 360 26.62 -12.94 -15.99
CA GLY A 360 25.86 -11.84 -16.59
C GLY A 360 25.20 -10.88 -15.59
N HIS A 361 25.13 -11.25 -14.31
CA HIS A 361 24.75 -10.31 -13.25
C HIS A 361 25.88 -9.31 -12.97
N ARG A 362 25.53 -8.03 -12.78
CA ARG A 362 26.51 -6.95 -12.58
C ARG A 362 26.18 -6.16 -11.31
N PRO A 363 26.62 -6.63 -10.13
CA PRO A 363 26.45 -5.86 -8.90
C PRO A 363 27.29 -4.58 -8.95
N THR A 364 26.89 -3.57 -8.18
CA THR A 364 27.77 -2.42 -7.93
C THR A 364 29.04 -2.91 -7.24
N ARG A 365 30.20 -2.31 -7.55
CA ARG A 365 31.50 -2.87 -7.12
C ARG A 365 32.48 -1.81 -6.66
N SER A 366 33.16 -2.09 -5.56
CA SER A 366 34.34 -1.38 -5.08
C SER A 366 35.55 -2.30 -5.10
N VAL A 367 36.69 -1.84 -5.60
CA VAL A 367 37.95 -2.62 -5.59
C VAL A 367 38.99 -1.90 -4.76
N ILE A 368 39.55 -2.60 -3.77
CA ILE A 368 40.55 -2.07 -2.84
C ILE A 368 41.81 -2.92 -2.96
N SER A 369 42.89 -2.30 -3.44
CA SER A 369 44.18 -2.95 -3.69
C SER A 369 45.20 -2.67 -2.58
N ASN A 370 46.27 -3.47 -2.53
CA ASN A 370 47.34 -3.40 -1.53
C ASN A 370 46.85 -3.61 -0.09
N ARG A 371 45.80 -4.43 0.10
CA ARG A 371 45.33 -4.80 1.44
C ARG A 371 46.23 -5.88 2.02
N ALA A 372 46.62 -5.72 3.30
CA ALA A 372 47.24 -6.81 4.04
C ALA A 372 46.20 -7.92 4.30
N LEU A 373 46.30 -9.01 3.54
CA LEU A 373 45.49 -10.23 3.69
C LEU A 373 46.31 -11.32 4.40
N PRO A 374 45.66 -12.38 4.93
CA PRO A 374 46.38 -13.53 5.50
C PRO A 374 47.42 -14.09 4.52
N ALA A 375 48.52 -14.65 5.06
CA ALA A 375 49.61 -15.14 4.24
C ALA A 375 49.14 -16.14 3.16
N GLY A 376 49.49 -15.86 1.90
CA GLY A 376 49.10 -16.67 0.75
C GLY A 376 47.70 -16.38 0.18
N VAL A 377 46.90 -15.51 0.80
CA VAL A 377 45.61 -15.07 0.28
C VAL A 377 45.80 -13.85 -0.62
N LEU A 378 45.24 -13.92 -1.83
CA LEU A 378 45.34 -12.89 -2.87
C LEU A 378 44.06 -12.08 -3.01
N VAL A 379 42.91 -12.65 -2.62
CA VAL A 379 41.58 -12.05 -2.79
C VAL A 379 40.67 -12.36 -1.61
N GLU A 380 39.88 -11.37 -1.23
CA GLU A 380 38.81 -11.46 -0.23
C GLU A 380 37.61 -10.65 -0.74
N ILE A 381 36.38 -11.18 -0.59
CA ILE A 381 35.17 -10.52 -1.11
C ILE A 381 34.07 -10.52 -0.06
N GLU A 382 33.49 -9.35 0.22
CA GLU A 382 32.24 -9.19 0.96
C GLU A 382 31.12 -8.72 0.04
N VAL A 383 29.88 -9.04 0.38
CA VAL A 383 28.72 -8.68 -0.43
C VAL A 383 27.52 -8.27 0.41
N VAL A 384 26.69 -7.40 -0.17
CA VAL A 384 25.33 -7.13 0.29
C VAL A 384 24.37 -7.66 -0.78
N ALA A 385 23.36 -8.43 -0.38
CA ALA A 385 22.41 -9.05 -1.30
C ALA A 385 20.96 -8.91 -0.82
N ALA A 386 20.01 -8.95 -1.76
CA ALA A 386 18.60 -9.05 -1.43
C ALA A 386 18.23 -10.47 -1.01
N VAL A 387 17.41 -10.62 0.03
CA VAL A 387 16.84 -11.92 0.44
C VAL A 387 15.50 -12.09 -0.26
N THR A 388 15.45 -12.99 -1.24
CA THR A 388 14.29 -13.11 -2.14
C THR A 388 13.37 -14.29 -1.80
N LYS A 389 13.69 -15.11 -0.77
CA LYS A 389 12.97 -16.36 -0.42
C LYS A 389 12.48 -17.10 -1.66
N ARG A 390 13.40 -17.42 -2.58
CA ARG A 390 13.11 -18.42 -3.61
C ARG A 390 13.26 -19.79 -2.97
N THR A 391 12.16 -20.34 -2.46
CA THR A 391 12.11 -21.75 -2.11
C THR A 391 12.13 -22.53 -3.43
N SER A 392 13.31 -22.95 -3.86
CA SER A 392 13.43 -23.99 -4.89
C SER A 392 13.03 -25.32 -4.25
N ILE A 393 12.07 -26.01 -4.88
CA ILE A 393 11.60 -27.35 -4.53
C ILE A 393 12.72 -28.36 -4.75
#